data_AF-A0A2R7T6G6-F1
#
_entry.id   AF-A0A2R7T6G6-F1
#
_cell.length_a   1.000
_cell.length_b   1.000
_cell.length_c   1.000
_cell.angle_alpha   90.00
_cell.angle_beta   90.00
_cell.angle_gamma   90.00
#
_symmetry.space_group_name_H-M   'P 1'
#
loop_
_entity.id
_entity.type
_entity.pdbx_description
1 polymer ?
#
loop_
_entity_poly.entity_id
_entity_poly.type
_entity_poly.pdbx_seq_one_letter_code
_entity_poly.pdbx_strand_id
1 'polypeptide(L)' 'MVAMSQWDTGFKTNTRFFEGVGRHLRPGGRIYFVQSNFGEIETMKRLAEAAGLSATVLASEATDDSRRQEFFVFEMARV' A
#
# COMPACT_ATOMS: atom_id res chain seq x y z
N MET A 1 -11.08 4.25 -17.83
CA MET A 1 -10.18 3.12 -18.08
C MET A 1 -9.05 3.22 -17.07
N VAL A 2 -9.10 2.44 -15.98
CA VAL A 2 -8.04 2.45 -14.97
C VAL A 2 -6.79 1.86 -15.63
N ALA A 3 -5.68 2.59 -15.58
CA ALA A 3 -4.38 2.03 -15.92
C ALA A 3 -4.04 0.96 -14.86
N MET A 4 -4.56 -0.25 -15.05
CA MET A 4 -4.00 -1.42 -14.40
C MET A 4 -2.54 -1.45 -14.83
N SER A 5 -1.62 -1.39 -13.88
CA SER A 5 -0.20 -1.58 -14.19
C SER A 5 -0.10 -2.87 -14.99
N GLN A 6 0.23 -2.79 -16.29
CA GLN A 6 0.26 -3.96 -17.19
C GLN A 6 1.23 -5.06 -16.72
N TRP A 7 2.03 -4.73 -15.71
CA TRP A 7 3.10 -5.51 -15.09
C TRP A 7 2.65 -6.23 -13.80
N ASP A 8 1.53 -5.83 -13.19
CA ASP A 8 1.09 -6.33 -11.87
C ASP A 8 -0.28 -7.00 -11.96
N THR A 9 -0.34 -8.11 -12.72
CA THR A 9 -1.52 -8.97 -12.72
C THR A 9 -1.67 -9.64 -11.35
N GLY A 10 -2.67 -9.21 -10.59
CA GLY A 10 -3.04 -9.82 -9.30
C GLY A 10 -2.12 -9.47 -8.14
N PHE A 11 -1.60 -8.23 -8.07
CA PHE A 11 -0.89 -7.71 -6.89
C PHE A 11 0.44 -8.41 -6.54
N LYS A 12 0.98 -9.23 -7.45
CA LYS A 12 2.18 -10.06 -7.23
C LYS A 12 3.39 -9.23 -6.80
N THR A 13 3.52 -8.02 -7.32
CA THR A 13 4.62 -7.10 -6.98
C THR A 13 4.53 -6.68 -5.52
N ASN A 14 3.35 -6.25 -5.09
CA ASN A 14 3.09 -5.86 -3.71
C ASN A 14 3.24 -7.05 -2.76
N THR A 15 2.68 -8.21 -3.11
CA THR A 15 2.81 -9.44 -2.31
C THR A 15 4.28 -9.78 -2.05
N ARG A 16 5.12 -9.80 -3.10
CA ARG A 16 6.55 -10.09 -2.95
C ARG A 16 7.28 -9.03 -2.13
N PHE A 17 6.93 -7.76 -2.30
CA PHE A 17 7.47 -6.69 -1.47
C PHE A 17 7.17 -6.92 0.01
N PHE A 18 5.90 -7.19 0.35
CA PHE A 18 5.48 -7.40 1.74
C PHE A 18 6.06 -8.68 2.36
N GLU A 19 6.17 -9.78 1.59
CA GLU A 19 6.87 -11.01 2.02
C GLU A 19 8.34 -10.75 2.37
N GLY A 20 8.99 -9.80 1.69
CA GLY A 20 10.38 -9.44 1.93
C GLY A 20 10.56 -8.44 3.06
N VAL A 21 9.81 -7.35 3.06
CA VAL A 21 10.10 -6.16 3.88
C VAL A 21 10.05 -6.45 5.38
N GLY A 22 9.08 -7.24 5.83
CA GLY A 22 8.93 -7.57 7.25
C GLY A 22 10.13 -8.30 7.87
N ARG A 23 10.91 -9.01 7.04
CA ARG A 23 12.15 -9.71 7.44
C ARG A 23 13.37 -8.80 7.48
N HIS A 24 13.35 -7.67 6.78
CA HIS A 24 14.51 -6.79 6.61
C HIS A 24 14.37 -5.47 7.39
N LEU A 25 13.15 -5.05 7.71
CA LEU A 25 12.91 -3.84 8.48
C LEU A 25 13.19 -4.11 9.96
N ARG A 26 14.09 -3.31 10.54
CA ARG A 26 14.32 -3.33 12.00
C ARG A 26 13.04 -2.92 12.76
N PRO A 27 12.87 -3.33 14.03
CA PRO A 27 11.78 -2.83 14.88
C PRO A 27 11.71 -1.29 14.87
N GLY A 28 10.50 -0.74 14.70
CA GLY A 28 10.29 0.72 14.57
C GLY A 28 10.77 1.34 13.26
N GLY A 29 11.32 0.55 12.33
CA GLY A 29 11.60 0.99 10.96
C GLY A 29 10.30 1.32 10.23
N ARG A 30 10.39 2.24 9.26
CA ARG A 30 9.23 2.80 8.55
C ARG A 30 9.42 2.73 7.05
N ILE A 31 8.30 2.58 6.34
CA ILE A 31 8.21 2.75 4.89
C ILE A 31 7.08 3.73 4.58
N TYR A 32 7.27 4.52 3.52
CA TYR A 32 6.23 5.37 2.95
C TYR A 32 5.72 4.70 1.68
N PHE A 33 4.42 4.44 1.62
CA PHE A 33 3.80 3.69 0.54
C PHE A 33 2.69 4.54 -0.10
N VAL A 34 2.76 4.72 -1.41
CA VAL A 34 1.76 5.49 -2.16
C VAL A 34 0.88 4.53 -2.94
N GLN A 35 -0.44 4.67 -2.79
CA GLN A 35 -1.40 3.84 -3.49
C GLN A 35 -2.72 4.57 -3.73
N SER A 36 -3.38 4.29 -4.85
CA SER A 36 -4.72 4.78 -5.13
C SER A 36 -5.84 3.80 -4.74
N ASN A 37 -7.04 4.33 -4.48
CA ASN A 37 -8.25 3.55 -4.18
C ASN A 37 -8.84 2.80 -5.38
N PHE A 38 -8.40 3.10 -6.60
CA PHE A 38 -8.75 2.32 -7.78
C PHE A 38 -7.91 1.03 -7.90
N GLY A 39 -7.09 0.72 -6.89
CA GLY A 39 -6.54 -0.60 -6.60
C GLY A 39 -7.14 -1.21 -5.33
N GLU A 40 -6.67 -2.40 -4.94
CA GLU A 40 -7.17 -3.10 -3.75
C GLU A 40 -6.46 -2.62 -2.46
N ILE A 41 -6.81 -1.42 -1.97
CA ILE A 41 -6.26 -0.86 -0.72
C ILE A 41 -6.40 -1.83 0.46
N GLU A 42 -7.54 -2.50 0.58
CA GLU A 42 -7.77 -3.46 1.66
C GLU A 42 -6.86 -4.70 1.54
N THR A 43 -6.52 -5.11 0.32
CA THR A 43 -5.54 -6.18 0.10
C THR A 43 -4.14 -5.74 0.48
N MET A 44 -3.75 -4.50 0.17
CA MET A 44 -2.48 -3.94 0.63
C MET A 44 -2.39 -3.92 2.16
N LYS A 45 -3.44 -3.45 2.86
CA LYS A 45 -3.45 -3.39 4.33
C LYS A 45 -3.27 -4.79 4.95
N ARG A 46 -3.97 -5.80 4.40
CA ARG A 46 -3.81 -7.20 4.83
C ARG A 46 -2.39 -7.73 4.60
N LEU A 47 -1.76 -7.39 3.48
CA LEU A 47 -0.38 -7.79 3.20
C LEU A 47 0.61 -7.12 4.16
N ALA A 48 0.40 -5.84 4.47
CA ALA A 48 1.21 -5.11 5.45
C ALA A 48 1.10 -5.74 6.85
N GLU A 49 -0.12 -6.03 7.29
CA GLU A 49 -0.38 -6.69 8.58
C GLU A 49 0.26 -8.08 8.65
N ALA A 50 0.11 -8.90 7.60
CA ALA A 50 0.76 -10.21 7.50
C ALA A 50 2.29 -10.14 7.52
N ALA A 51 2.87 -9.02 7.07
CA ALA A 51 4.30 -8.73 7.15
C ALA A 51 4.74 -8.16 8.52
N GLY A 52 3.83 -8.05 9.49
CA GLY A 52 4.11 -7.50 10.82
C GLY A 52 4.25 -5.97 10.80
N LEU A 53 3.58 -5.28 9.87
CA LEU A 53 3.57 -3.84 9.78
C LEU A 53 2.20 -3.28 10.18
N SER A 54 2.20 -2.17 10.93
CA SER A 54 1.02 -1.31 11.03
C SER A 54 0.95 -0.40 9.81
N ALA A 55 -0.24 0.08 9.42
CA ALA A 55 -0.42 1.01 8.31
C ALA A 55 -1.33 2.17 8.72
N THR A 56 -0.87 3.40 8.55
CA THR A 56 -1.59 4.63 8.89
C THR A 56 -1.61 5.57 7.69
N VAL A 57 -2.76 6.16 7.37
CA VAL A 57 -2.86 7.19 6.32
C VAL A 57 -2.23 8.48 6.84
N LEU A 58 -1.25 9.01 6.11
CA LEU A 58 -0.66 10.32 6.38
C LEU A 58 -1.34 11.44 5.59
N ALA A 59 -1.69 11.15 4.34
CA ALA A 59 -2.33 12.10 3.45
C ALA A 59 -3.17 11.36 2.41
N SER A 60 -4.16 12.04 1.86
CA SER A 60 -4.87 11.60 0.66
C SER A 60 -5.25 12.79 -0.22
N GLU A 61 -5.38 12.53 -1.52
CA GLU A 61 -5.81 13.53 -2.50
C GLU A 61 -6.66 12.87 -3.58
N ALA A 62 -7.88 13.39 -3.76
CA ALA A 62 -8.79 12.97 -4.81
C ALA A 62 -8.53 13.73 -6.10
N THR A 63 -8.66 13.06 -7.25
CA THR A 63 -8.50 13.71 -8.56
C THR A 63 -9.69 14.60 -8.93
N ASP A 64 -10.83 14.42 -8.24
CA ASP A 64 -12.06 15.19 -8.41
C ASP A 64 -12.95 15.11 -7.15
N ASP A 65 -14.02 15.92 -7.13
CA ASP A 65 -15.00 15.97 -6.04
C ASP A 65 -15.81 14.67 -5.87
N SER A 66 -15.83 13.81 -6.90
CA SER A 66 -16.50 12.52 -6.82
C SER A 66 -15.72 11.50 -5.98
N ARG A 67 -14.44 11.77 -5.70
CA ARG A 67 -13.50 10.91 -4.95
C ARG A 67 -13.40 9.47 -5.46
N ARG A 68 -13.83 9.24 -6.70
CA ARG A 68 -13.76 7.91 -7.35
C ARG A 68 -12.32 7.47 -7.60
N GLN A 69 -11.40 8.43 -7.71
CA GLN A 69 -9.97 8.19 -7.78
C GLN A 69 -9.30 9.07 -6.74
N GLU A 70 -8.74 8.44 -5.73
CA GLU A 70 -8.04 9.08 -4.62
C GLU A 70 -6.72 8.35 -4.39
N PHE A 71 -5.66 9.14 -4.27
CA PHE A 71 -4.33 8.67 -3.91
C PHE A 71 -4.14 8.82 -2.40
N PHE A 72 -3.47 7.85 -1.80
CA PHE A 72 -3.17 7.80 -0.38
C PHE A 72 -1.66 7.65 -0.20
N VAL A 73 -1.15 8.35 0.79
CA VAL A 73 0.19 8.14 1.34
C VAL A 73 0.02 7.45 2.67
N PHE A 74 0.58 6.26 2.80
CA PHE A 74 0.62 5.50 4.05
C PHE A 74 2.02 5.59 4.67
N GLU A 75 2.08 5.80 5.98
CA GLU A 75 3.22 5.37 6.79
C GLU A 75 2.95 3.96 7.28
N MET A 76 3.89 3.05 7.07
CA MET A 76 3.84 1.72 7.65
C MET A 76 5.05 1.50 8.55
N ALA A 77 4.83 0.96 9.74
CA ALA A 77 5.87 0.78 10.75
C ALA A 77 5.97 -0.69 11.17
N ARG A 78 7.20 -1.18 11.36
CA ARG A 78 7.42 -2.53 11.91
C ARG A 78 6.99 -2.56 13.37
N VAL A 79 5.97 -3.37 13.64
CA VAL A 79 5.45 -3.66 14.98
C VAL A 79 6.36 -4.66 15.69
#